data_AF-A0AAW2PVP6-F1
#
_entry.id   AF-A0AAW2PVP6-F1
#
_cell.length_a   1.000
_cell.length_b   1.000
_cell.length_c   1.000
_cell.angle_alpha   90.00
_cell.angle_beta   90.00
_cell.angle_gamma   90.00
#
_symmetry.space_group_name_H-M   'P 1'
#
loop_
_entity.id
_entity.type
_entity.pdbx_description
1 polymer ?
#
loop_
_entity_poly.entity_id
_entity_poly.type
_entity_poly.pdbx_seq_one_letter_code
_entity_poly.pdbx_strand_id
1 'polypeptide(L)'
;MGTLYRRGTRAMSDLVVAHALESLSLHELKLFLRLFYRSSLASRSDLLFIFPSKTADFDNAILQENDSFLKLLSEYSEKSGNTSHSPDGFDPTHFVKASKKEKESGEPNQSGQTNSSQSQRGRWS
;
A
#
# COMPACT_ATOMS: atom_id res chain seq x y z
N MET A 1 0.50 23.88 -4.48
CA MET A 1 0.35 22.50 -5.02
C MET A 1 1.52 21.68 -4.52
N GLY A 2 1.28 20.47 -4.01
CA GLY A 2 2.33 19.56 -3.54
C GLY A 2 2.92 18.69 -4.66
N THR A 3 3.91 17.86 -4.32
CA THR A 3 4.52 16.89 -5.25
C THR A 3 4.19 15.47 -4.79
N LEU A 4 3.67 14.65 -5.71
CA LEU A 4 3.40 13.24 -5.47
C LEU A 4 4.55 12.41 -6.06
N TYR A 5 5.38 11.82 -5.20
CA TYR A 5 6.54 11.03 -5.63
C TYR A 5 6.20 9.57 -5.94
N ARG A 6 5.18 9.02 -5.26
CA ARG A 6 4.75 7.63 -5.42
C ARG A 6 3.24 7.54 -5.30
N ARG A 7 2.64 6.80 -6.23
CA ARG A 7 1.23 6.43 -6.17
C ARG A 7 1.09 5.10 -5.45
N GLY A 8 0.18 5.03 -4.48
CA GLY A 8 -0.19 3.76 -3.82
C GLY A 8 -0.82 2.77 -4.79
N THR A 9 -0.65 1.48 -4.51
CA THR A 9 -1.21 0.36 -5.30
C THR A 9 -2.54 -0.17 -4.73
N ARG A 10 -2.90 0.28 -3.52
CA ARG A 10 -4.05 -0.14 -2.71
C ARG A 10 -4.50 1.05 -1.83
N ALA A 11 -5.74 0.99 -1.31
CA ALA A 11 -6.21 1.89 -0.26
C ALA A 11 -5.46 1.66 1.08
N MET A 12 -4.89 2.75 1.61
CA MET A 12 -4.14 2.80 2.87
C MET A 12 -5.05 3.25 4.01
N SER A 13 -4.88 2.71 5.22
CA SER A 13 -5.70 3.08 6.38
C SER A 13 -5.14 4.28 7.13
N ASP A 14 -3.83 4.48 7.04
CA ASP A 14 -3.09 5.40 7.89
C ASP A 14 -2.39 6.47 7.05
N LEU A 15 -2.06 7.61 7.66
CA LEU A 15 -1.26 8.67 7.04
C LEU A 15 -0.17 9.10 8.01
N VAL A 16 1.09 8.97 7.59
CA VAL A 16 2.24 9.48 8.33
C VAL A 16 2.57 10.87 7.83
N VAL A 17 2.53 11.84 8.73
CA VAL A 17 2.91 13.23 8.45
C VAL A 17 4.29 13.50 9.06
N ALA A 18 5.28 13.69 8.21
CA ALA A 18 6.66 13.97 8.58
C ALA A 18 6.97 15.45 8.40
N HIS A 19 7.12 16.18 9.50
CA HIS A 19 7.57 17.56 9.48
C HIS A 19 9.09 17.62 9.39
N ALA A 20 9.62 18.07 8.26
CA ALA A 20 11.06 18.21 8.06
C ALA A 20 11.56 19.43 8.84
N LEU A 21 12.69 19.26 9.53
CA LEU A 21 13.38 20.38 10.17
C LEU A 21 14.14 21.20 9.11
N GLU A 22 14.35 22.47 9.38
CA GLU A 22 15.16 23.34 8.50
C GLU A 22 16.61 22.86 8.41
N SER A 23 17.12 22.21 9.46
CA SER A 23 18.45 21.61 9.51
C SER A 23 18.54 20.20 8.94
N LEU A 24 17.46 19.67 8.33
CA LEU A 24 17.43 18.30 7.81
C LEU A 24 18.46 18.14 6.69
N SER A 25 19.39 17.22 6.86
CA SER A 25 20.37 16.89 5.82
C SER A 25 19.80 15.89 4.80
N LEU A 26 20.36 15.91 3.58
CA LEU A 26 20.02 14.92 2.55
C LEU A 26 20.28 13.48 3.00
N HIS A 27 21.32 13.26 3.81
CA HIS A 27 21.67 11.94 4.30
C HIS A 27 20.60 11.41 5.29
N GLU A 28 20.16 12.24 6.22
CA GLU A 28 19.10 11.90 7.17
C GLU A 28 17.78 11.62 6.47
N LEU A 29 17.41 12.42 5.46
CA LEU A 29 16.21 12.18 4.66
C LEU A 29 16.27 10.81 3.97
N LYS A 30 17.40 10.48 3.35
CA LYS A 30 17.60 9.17 2.69
C LYS A 30 17.52 8.01 3.69
N LEU A 31 18.16 8.15 4.85
CA LEU A 31 18.10 7.15 5.91
C LEU A 31 16.67 6.94 6.41
N PHE A 32 15.93 8.03 6.66
CA PHE A 32 14.54 7.98 7.06
C PHE A 32 13.68 7.23 6.03
N LEU A 33 13.82 7.56 4.75
CA LEU A 33 13.07 6.89 3.67
C LEU A 33 13.37 5.40 3.60
N ARG A 34 14.66 5.00 3.69
CA ARG A 34 15.05 3.58 3.69
C ARG A 34 14.44 2.82 4.87
N LEU A 35 14.46 3.43 6.05
CA LEU A 35 13.86 2.84 7.24
C LEU A 35 12.34 2.72 7.08
N PHE A 36 11.69 3.78 6.59
CA PHE A 36 10.25 3.79 6.35
C PHE A 36 9.82 2.70 5.37
N TYR A 37 10.49 2.58 4.22
CA TYR A 37 10.15 1.59 3.20
C TYR A 37 10.40 0.14 3.64
N ARG A 38 11.38 -0.10 4.52
CA ARG A 38 11.64 -1.42 5.09
C ARG A 38 10.71 -1.76 6.25
N SER A 39 10.11 -0.77 6.88
CA SER A 39 9.11 -0.99 7.93
C SER A 39 7.77 -1.45 7.34
N SER A 40 6.91 -2.02 8.19
CA SER A 40 5.52 -2.33 7.84
C SER A 40 4.63 -1.09 7.70
N LEU A 41 5.12 0.11 8.04
CA LEU A 41 4.34 1.35 7.87
C LEU A 41 4.07 1.62 6.39
N ALA A 42 5.08 1.43 5.54
CA ALA A 42 4.94 1.70 4.11
C ALA A 42 3.86 0.83 3.42
N SER A 43 3.44 -0.30 4.01
CA SER A 43 2.37 -1.15 3.47
C SER A 43 0.95 -0.78 3.94
N ARG A 44 0.83 0.11 4.93
CA ARG A 44 -0.46 0.51 5.53
C ARG A 44 -0.71 2.02 5.57
N SER A 45 0.35 2.82 5.47
CA SER A 45 0.30 4.28 5.55
C SER A 45 0.85 4.99 4.33
N ASP A 46 0.17 6.06 3.92
CA ASP A 46 0.76 7.05 3.02
C ASP A 46 1.74 7.95 3.78
N LEU A 47 2.74 8.50 3.10
CA LEU A 47 3.75 9.39 3.69
C LEU A 47 3.65 10.79 3.08
N LEU A 48 3.42 11.79 3.93
CA LEU A 48 3.38 13.20 3.58
C LEU A 48 4.54 13.94 4.27
N PHE A 49 5.38 14.59 3.48
CA PHE A 49 6.40 15.50 4.02
C PHE A 49 5.90 16.95 4.02
N ILE A 50 6.16 17.66 5.11
CA ILE A 50 6.00 19.09 5.22
C ILE A 50 7.40 19.69 5.34
N PHE A 51 7.85 20.35 4.28
CA PHE A 51 9.15 21.02 4.26
C PHE A 51 8.99 22.50 4.57
N PRO A 52 9.84 23.09 5.43
CA PRO A 52 9.88 24.53 5.66
C PRO A 52 10.34 25.28 4.40
N SER A 53 11.28 24.68 3.65
CA SER A 53 11.69 25.10 2.33
C SER A 53 11.96 23.87 1.47
N LYS A 54 11.42 23.87 0.24
CA LYS A 54 11.56 22.76 -0.69
C LYS A 54 12.71 23.02 -1.65
N THR A 55 13.68 22.10 -1.70
CA THR A 55 14.83 22.15 -2.62
C THR A 55 14.76 21.02 -3.65
N ALA A 56 15.36 21.24 -4.82
CA ALA A 56 15.46 20.22 -5.87
C ALA A 56 16.26 18.98 -5.40
N ASP A 57 17.20 19.17 -4.48
CA ASP A 57 18.01 18.07 -3.93
C ASP A 57 17.17 17.11 -3.08
N PHE A 58 16.20 17.62 -2.31
CA PHE A 58 15.26 16.78 -1.58
C PHE A 58 14.35 16.00 -2.54
N ASP A 59 13.89 16.64 -3.63
CA ASP A 59 13.12 15.95 -4.67
C ASP A 59 13.90 14.78 -5.26
N ASN A 60 15.15 15.03 -5.65
CA ASN A 60 16.03 14.02 -6.22
C ASN A 60 16.32 12.90 -5.21
N ALA A 61 16.52 13.22 -3.94
CA ALA A 61 16.74 12.22 -2.90
C ALA A 61 15.52 11.31 -2.72
N ILE A 62 14.30 11.86 -2.71
CA ILE A 62 13.07 11.08 -2.57
C ILE A 62 12.86 10.17 -3.77
N LEU A 63 13.05 10.69 -4.99
CA LEU A 63 12.94 9.89 -6.22
C LEU A 63 13.96 8.75 -6.26
N GLN A 64 15.22 9.06 -5.95
CA GLN A 64 16.30 8.05 -5.95
C GLN A 64 16.04 6.91 -4.97
N GLU A 65 15.61 7.21 -3.75
CA GLU A 65 15.31 6.16 -2.76
C GLU A 65 14.06 5.36 -3.13
N ASN A 66 13.05 6.00 -3.74
CA ASN A 66 11.87 5.30 -4.25
C ASN A 66 12.24 4.33 -5.38
N ASP A 67 13.03 4.76 -6.36
CA ASP A 67 13.49 3.90 -7.47
C ASP A 67 14.34 2.73 -6.95
N SER A 68 15.21 3.00 -5.98
CA SER A 68 16.03 1.98 -5.33
C SER A 68 15.17 0.94 -4.62
N PHE A 69 14.11 1.37 -3.95
CA PHE A 69 13.16 0.48 -3.29
C PHE A 69 12.38 -0.38 -4.29
N LEU A 70 11.88 0.22 -5.39
CA LEU A 70 11.16 -0.51 -6.43
C LEU A 70 12.03 -1.57 -7.11
N LYS A 71 13.31 -1.26 -7.34
CA LYS A 71 14.29 -2.21 -7.87
C LYS A 71 14.52 -3.39 -6.91
N LEU A 72 14.67 -3.11 -5.62
CA LEU A 72 14.75 -4.15 -4.59
C LEU A 72 13.51 -5.04 -4.58
N LEU A 73 12.33 -4.44 -4.76
CA LEU A 73 11.07 -5.16 -4.78
C LEU A 73 10.94 -6.06 -6.01
N SER A 74 11.36 -5.59 -7.20
CA SER A 74 11.35 -6.41 -8.42
C SER A 74 12.30 -7.59 -8.30
N GLU A 75 13.52 -7.36 -7.83
CA GLU A 75 14.52 -8.42 -7.60
C GLU A 75 14.01 -9.46 -6.59
N TYR A 76 13.33 -9.02 -5.52
CA TYR A 76 12.73 -9.93 -4.56
C TYR A 76 11.57 -10.71 -5.17
N SER A 77 10.70 -10.07 -5.96
CA SER A 77 9.57 -10.75 -6.61
C SER A 77 10.05 -11.85 -7.58
N GLU A 78 11.13 -11.61 -8.31
CA GLU A 78 11.71 -12.61 -9.22
C GLU A 78 12.34 -13.79 -8.47
N LYS A 79 12.93 -13.54 -7.30
CA LYS A 79 13.62 -14.57 -6.49
C LYS A 79 12.71 -15.31 -5.52
N SER A 80 11.64 -14.66 -5.04
CA SER A 80 10.69 -15.15 -4.03
C SER A 80 9.75 -16.25 -4.53
N GLY A 81 9.72 -16.51 -5.85
CA GLY A 81 9.10 -17.74 -6.38
C GLY A 81 9.54 -19.04 -5.69
N ASN A 82 10.69 -19.01 -4.99
CA ASN A 82 11.28 -20.17 -4.30
C ASN A 82 11.55 -19.99 -2.79
N THR A 83 11.18 -18.88 -2.11
CA THR A 83 11.51 -18.71 -0.67
C THR A 83 10.48 -17.87 0.08
N SER A 84 9.80 -18.53 1.03
CA SER A 84 8.66 -18.05 1.81
C SER A 84 9.01 -17.30 3.10
N HIS A 85 10.26 -16.87 3.30
CA HIS A 85 10.66 -16.23 4.56
C HIS A 85 11.40 -14.91 4.31
N SER A 86 10.75 -13.80 4.67
CA SER A 86 11.40 -12.50 4.77
C SER A 86 12.03 -12.35 6.17
N PRO A 87 13.33 -12.05 6.29
CA PRO A 87 14.03 -12.16 7.57
C PRO A 87 13.85 -10.99 8.55
N ASP A 88 12.95 -10.02 8.31
CA ASP A 88 12.95 -8.77 9.12
C ASP A 88 11.59 -8.05 9.19
N GLY A 89 10.48 -8.80 9.12
CA GLY A 89 9.13 -8.19 9.17
C GLY A 89 8.74 -7.34 7.95
N PHE A 90 9.64 -7.16 7.00
CA PHE A 90 9.37 -6.59 5.69
C PHE A 90 8.65 -7.63 4.82
N ASP A 91 7.37 -7.41 4.52
CA ASP A 91 6.61 -8.24 3.58
C ASP A 91 6.45 -7.51 2.23
N PRO A 92 7.25 -7.86 1.22
CA PRO A 92 7.19 -7.24 -0.10
C PRO A 92 5.89 -7.54 -0.85
N THR A 93 5.14 -8.59 -0.49
CA THR A 93 3.90 -8.98 -1.19
C THR A 93 2.83 -7.89 -1.12
N HIS A 94 2.87 -7.02 -0.11
CA HIS A 94 1.98 -5.86 -0.01
C HIS A 94 2.22 -4.80 -1.08
N PHE A 95 3.41 -4.78 -1.69
CA PHE A 95 3.78 -3.81 -2.72
C PHE A 95 3.68 -4.37 -4.13
N VAL A 96 3.70 -5.69 -4.28
CA VAL A 96 3.54 -6.36 -5.57
C VAL A 96 2.05 -6.62 -5.82
N LYS A 97 1.52 -6.05 -6.89
CA LYS A 97 0.15 -6.38 -7.31
C LYS A 97 0.18 -7.78 -7.90
N ALA A 98 -0.42 -8.76 -7.22
CA ALA A 98 -0.55 -10.10 -7.78
C ALA A 98 -1.30 -10.02 -9.11
N SER A 99 -0.63 -10.37 -10.20
CA SER A 99 -1.27 -10.58 -11.51
C SER A 99 -2.27 -11.70 -11.32
N LYS A 100 -3.55 -11.36 -11.19
CA LYS A 100 -4.63 -12.33 -11.14
C LYS A 100 -4.53 -13.15 -12.43
N LYS A 101 -4.09 -14.42 -12.34
CA LYS A 101 -4.32 -15.38 -13.42
C LYS A 101 -5.82 -15.32 -13.69
N GLU A 102 -6.20 -14.94 -14.90
CA GLU A 102 -7.55 -15.13 -15.40
C GLU A 102 -7.91 -16.61 -15.24
N LYS A 103 -8.53 -16.95 -14.12
CA LYS A 103 -9.53 -18.01 -14.12
C LYS A 103 -10.78 -17.34 -14.66
N GLU A 104 -11.01 -17.57 -15.94
CA GLU A 104 -12.34 -17.57 -16.54
C GLU A 104 -13.27 -18.28 -15.55
N SER A 105 -14.07 -17.49 -14.84
CA SER A 105 -15.04 -17.96 -13.84
C SER A 105 -16.37 -17.38 -14.28
N GLY A 106 -17.08 -18.18 -15.09
CA GLY A 106 -18.49 -17.96 -15.39
C GLY A 106 -19.33 -17.98 -14.11
N GLU A 107 -20.08 -16.91 -13.94
CA GLU A 107 -21.33 -16.72 -13.19
C GLU A 107 -21.33 -16.72 -11.64
N PRO A 108 -21.78 -15.61 -11.01
CA PRO A 108 -22.13 -15.56 -9.60
C PRO A 108 -23.62 -15.88 -9.40
N ASN A 109 -23.90 -16.99 -8.69
CA ASN A 109 -25.26 -17.37 -8.32
C ASN A 109 -25.77 -16.47 -7.18
N GLN A 110 -26.69 -15.56 -7.49
CA GLN A 110 -27.40 -14.73 -6.53
C GLN A 110 -28.57 -15.53 -5.92
N SER A 111 -28.53 -15.80 -4.61
CA SER A 111 -29.74 -16.12 -3.85
C SER A 111 -29.79 -15.29 -2.57
N GLY A 112 -30.30 -14.08 -2.70
CA GLY A 112 -30.77 -13.28 -1.58
C GLY A 112 -32.18 -13.71 -1.22
N GLN A 113 -32.37 -14.32 -0.05
CA GLN A 113 -33.68 -14.60 0.52
C GLN A 113 -34.04 -13.46 1.49
N THR A 114 -35.07 -12.68 1.17
CA THR A 114 -35.70 -11.73 2.11
C THR A 114 -37.24 -11.85 2.08
N ASN A 115 -37.74 -12.44 3.17
CA ASN A 115 -38.93 -12.14 4.02
C ASN A 115 -40.37 -11.90 3.48
N SER A 116 -41.30 -12.31 4.36
CA SER A 116 -42.68 -11.84 4.61
C SER A 116 -43.79 -12.75 4.02
N SER A 117 -44.89 -13.15 4.69
CA SER A 117 -45.46 -12.84 6.01
C SER A 117 -46.39 -13.98 6.46
N GLN A 118 -46.43 -14.28 7.75
CA GLN A 118 -47.54 -15.00 8.39
C GLN A 118 -48.82 -14.13 8.37
N SER A 119 -49.96 -14.73 8.01
CA SER A 119 -51.25 -14.29 8.55
C SER A 119 -52.24 -15.47 8.55
N GLN A 120 -52.53 -15.99 9.73
CA GLN A 120 -53.65 -16.90 9.96
C GLN A 120 -54.96 -16.12 9.95
N ARG A 121 -56.02 -16.71 9.38
CA ARG A 121 -57.37 -16.84 9.97
C ARG A 121 -58.27 -17.60 8.98
N GLY A 122 -58.88 -18.69 9.45
CA GLY A 122 -59.87 -19.45 8.67
C GLY A 122 -61.24 -18.77 8.60
N ARG A 123 -62.20 -19.40 7.91
CA ARG A 123 -63.44 -19.97 8.46
C ARG A 123 -64.47 -20.29 7.33
N TRP A 124 -64.94 -21.55 7.23
CA TRP A 124 -66.28 -22.13 6.89
C TRP A 124 -67.09 -21.50 5.73
N SER A 125 -67.78 -22.20 4.84
CA SER A 125 -68.54 -23.46 4.92
C SER A 125 -68.77 -24.04 3.52
#